data_AF-A0AA46TTY5-F1
#
_entry.id   AF-A0AA46TTY5-F1
#
_cell.length_a   1.000
_cell.length_b   1.000
_cell.length_c   1.000
_cell.angle_alpha   90.00
_cell.angle_beta   90.00
_cell.angle_gamma   90.00
#
_symmetry.space_group_name_H-M   'P 1'
#
loop_
_entity.id
_entity.type
_entity.pdbx_description
1 polymer ?
#
loop_
_entity_poly.entity_id
_entity_poly.type
_entity_poly.pdbx_seq_one_letter_code
_entity_poly.pdbx_strand_id
1 'polypeptide(L)' 'MVYKKFGYVFRQIREQKHISLSDFSSIGISKATLSRFERAETMMNFEKVVQALQLMGIGLEEYEYLLNDYAPNESEPF' A
#
# COMPACT_ATOMS: atom_id res chain seq x y z
N MET A 1 -10.81 -9.24 7.69
CA MET A 1 -9.62 -8.75 8.42
C MET A 1 -9.55 -7.25 8.24
N VAL A 2 -9.56 -6.49 9.33
CA VAL A 2 -9.62 -5.01 9.31
C VAL A 2 -8.48 -4.39 8.49
N TYR A 3 -7.35 -5.09 8.39
CA TYR A 3 -6.14 -4.57 7.72
C TYR A 3 -6.07 -4.79 6.21
N LYS A 4 -7.03 -5.55 5.62
CA LYS A 4 -6.99 -5.87 4.18
C LYS A 4 -7.00 -4.64 3.29
N LYS A 5 -7.75 -3.61 3.70
CA LYS A 5 -7.88 -2.37 2.94
C LYS A 5 -6.58 -1.59 2.81
N PHE A 6 -5.68 -1.66 3.79
CA PHE A 6 -4.41 -0.92 3.73
C PHE A 6 -3.53 -1.42 2.59
N GLY A 7 -3.21 -2.71 2.57
CA GLY A 7 -2.42 -3.31 1.50
C GLY A 7 -3.04 -3.10 0.12
N TYR A 8 -4.36 -3.27 0.01
CA TYR A 8 -5.08 -3.14 -1.24
C TYR A 8 -5.06 -1.69 -1.79
N VAL A 9 -5.49 -0.71 -0.99
CA VAL A 9 -5.53 0.70 -1.43
C VAL A 9 -4.11 1.19 -1.75
N PHE A 10 -3.12 0.78 -0.94
CA PHE A 10 -1.72 1.08 -1.23
C PHE A 10 -1.28 0.55 -2.60
N ARG A 11 -1.61 -0.71 -2.92
CA ARG A 11 -1.30 -1.33 -4.21
C ARG A 11 -1.95 -0.58 -5.37
N GLN A 12 -3.23 -0.21 -5.23
CA GLN A 12 -3.97 0.54 -6.25
C GLN A 12 -3.26 1.85 -6.58
N ILE A 13 -2.88 2.62 -5.56
CA ILE A 13 -2.15 3.88 -5.72
C ILE A 13 -0.80 3.64 -6.41
N ARG A 14 -0.04 2.63 -5.97
CA ARG A 14 1.26 2.28 -6.54
C ARG A 14 1.15 1.95 -8.02
N GLU A 15 0.18 1.12 -8.39
CA GLU A 15 -0.03 0.68 -9.78
C GLU A 15 -0.51 1.83 -10.67
N GLN A 16 -1.42 2.69 -10.18
CA GLN A 16 -1.85 3.90 -10.88
C GLN A 16 -0.71 4.88 -11.16
N LYS A 17 0.28 4.95 -10.26
CA LYS A 17 1.49 5.77 -10.43
C LYS A 17 2.60 5.08 -11.21
N HIS A 18 2.37 3.86 -11.69
CA HIS A 18 3.35 3.05 -12.42
C HIS A 18 4.66 2.83 -11.66
N ILE A 19 4.61 2.76 -10.33
CA ILE A 19 5.77 2.51 -9.48
C ILE A 19 5.92 1.00 -9.27
N SER A 20 7.11 0.47 -9.54
CA SER A 20 7.40 -0.95 -9.36
C SER A 20 7.68 -1.28 -7.89
N LEU A 21 7.52 -2.55 -7.51
CA LEU A 21 7.93 -3.01 -6.18
C LEU A 21 9.43 -2.79 -5.90
N SER A 22 10.26 -2.72 -6.94
CA SER A 22 11.72 -2.49 -6.83
C SER A 22 12.06 -1.11 -6.29
N ASP A 23 11.22 -0.12 -6.58
CA ASP A 23 11.58 1.28 -6.39
C ASP A 23 11.66 1.64 -4.90
N PHE A 24 10.92 0.90 -4.07
CA PHE A 24 10.93 1.02 -2.61
C PHE A 24 12.19 0.45 -1.94
N SER A 25 13.07 -0.22 -2.70
CA SER A 25 14.37 -0.66 -2.17
C SER A 25 15.26 0.52 -1.78
N SER A 26 15.09 1.67 -2.44
CA SER A 26 15.76 2.94 -2.14
C SER A 26 15.46 3.47 -0.73
N ILE A 27 14.30 3.10 -0.16
CA ILE A 27 13.89 3.45 1.21
C ILE A 27 13.97 2.25 2.17
N GLY A 28 14.69 1.19 1.76
CA GLY A 28 14.93 0.01 2.60
C GLY A 28 13.75 -0.94 2.74
N ILE A 29 12.79 -0.91 1.82
CA ILE A 29 11.68 -1.88 1.78
C ILE A 29 11.97 -2.91 0.69
N SER A 30 12.05 -4.19 1.07
CA SER A 30 12.26 -5.27 0.09
C SER A 30 11.00 -5.52 -0.74
N LYS A 31 11.17 -5.97 -2.00
CA LYS A 31 10.06 -6.41 -2.87
C LYS A 31 9.14 -7.41 -2.17
N ALA A 32 9.71 -8.36 -1.44
CA ALA A 32 8.97 -9.40 -0.75
C ALA A 32 8.15 -8.81 0.42
N THR A 33 8.72 -7.90 1.20
CA THR A 33 8.00 -7.20 2.28
C THR A 33 6.81 -6.43 1.72
N LEU A 34 7.03 -5.64 0.67
CA LEU A 34 5.98 -4.83 0.06
C LEU A 34 4.87 -5.70 -0.56
N SER A 35 5.24 -6.75 -1.28
CA SER A 35 4.27 -7.70 -1.87
C SER A 35 3.41 -8.38 -0.81
N ARG A 36 3.98 -8.80 0.32
CA ARG A 36 3.21 -9.37 1.44
C ARG A 36 2.28 -8.34 2.08
N PHE A 37 2.72 -7.09 2.19
CA PHE A 37 1.88 -6.01 2.69
C PHE A 37 0.69 -5.74 1.77
N GLU A 38 0.93 -5.61 0.46
CA GLU A 38 -0.11 -5.37 -0.55
C GLU A 38 -1.15 -6.51 -0.63
N ARG A 39 -0.74 -7.74 -0.32
CA ARG A 39 -1.61 -8.93 -0.23
C ARG A 39 -2.22 -9.14 1.17
N ALA A 40 -2.03 -8.18 2.08
CA ALA A 40 -2.52 -8.23 3.47
C ALA A 40 -2.04 -9.46 4.28
N GLU A 41 -0.89 -10.03 3.93
CA GLU A 41 -0.26 -11.13 4.66
C GLU A 41 0.57 -10.63 5.85
N THR A 42 1.03 -9.37 5.81
CA THR A 42 1.79 -8.74 6.88
C THR A 42 1.48 -7.24 6.96
N MET A 43 1.66 -6.64 8.13
CA MET A 43 1.68 -5.18 8.26
C MET A 43 3.12 -4.68 8.20
N MET A 44 3.34 -3.58 7.47
CA MET A 44 4.58 -2.83 7.61
C MET A 44 4.50 -1.92 8.82
N ASN A 45 5.68 -1.56 9.36
CA ASN A 45 5.73 -0.54 10.39
C ASN A 45 5.18 0.79 9.82
N PHE A 46 4.55 1.60 10.69
CA PHE A 46 3.88 2.83 10.28
C PHE A 46 4.82 3.80 9.57
N GLU A 47 6.04 3.97 10.07
CA GLU A 47 7.04 4.87 9.49
C GLU A 47 7.38 4.50 8.04
N LYS A 48 7.51 3.20 7.74
CA LYS A 48 7.77 2.69 6.38
C LYS A 48 6.57 2.85 5.48
N VAL A 49 5.35 2.74 5.99
CA VAL A 49 4.15 3.09 5.23
C VAL A 49 4.21 4.56 4.84
N VAL A 50 4.46 5.47 5.79
CA VAL A 50 4.54 6.91 5.52
C VAL A 50 5.65 7.25 4.52
N GLN A 51 6.86 6.70 4.68
CA GLN A 51 7.96 6.88 3.72
C GLN A 51 7.59 6.38 2.32
N ALA A 52 6.89 5.24 2.24
CA ALA A 52 6.47 4.67 0.98
C ALA A 52 5.37 5.51 0.29
N LEU A 53 4.43 6.07 1.06
CA LEU A 53 3.44 7.04 0.56
C LEU A 53 4.13 8.29 -0.01
N GLN A 54 5.12 8.83 0.72
CA GLN A 54 5.92 9.97 0.25
C GLN A 54 6.69 9.66 -1.04
N LEU A 55 7.26 8.46 -1.17
CA LEU A 55 7.90 8.01 -2.42
C LEU A 55 6.91 7.99 -3.58
N MET A 56 5.65 7.61 -3.33
CA MET A 56 4.57 7.70 -4.29
C MET A 56 4.03 9.12 -4.48
N GLY A 57 4.56 10.11 -3.77
CA GLY A 57 4.11 11.50 -3.85
C GLY A 57 2.69 11.71 -3.35
N ILE A 58 2.27 10.97 -2.32
CA ILE A 58 0.98 11.16 -1.65
C ILE A 58 1.16 11.31 -0.13
N GLY A 59 0.26 12.08 0.48
CA GLY A 59 0.22 12.28 1.92
C GLY A 59 -0.47 11.15 2.67
N LEU A 60 -0.25 11.07 3.99
CA LEU A 60 -0.99 10.16 4.85
C LEU A 60 -2.49 10.49 4.88
N GLU A 61 -2.85 11.77 4.91
CA GLU A 61 -4.25 12.22 4.93
C GLU A 61 -5.02 11.80 3.66
N GLU A 62 -4.40 11.94 2.48
CA GLU A 62 -4.97 11.48 1.21
C GLU A 62 -5.18 9.96 1.22
N TYR A 63 -4.20 9.22 1.74
CA TYR A 63 -4.31 7.79 1.90
C TYR A 63 -5.44 7.39 2.86
N GLU A 64 -5.59 8.08 4.00
CA GLU A 64 -6.69 7.88 4.95
C GLU A 64 -8.07 8.18 4.32
N TYR A 65 -8.15 9.22 3.50
CA TYR A 65 -9.36 9.54 2.74
C TYR A 65 -9.75 8.38 1.80
N LEU A 66 -8.79 7.86 1.02
CA LEU A 66 -9.01 6.71 0.12
C LEU A 66 -9.37 5.43 0.89
N LEU A 67 -8.83 5.25 2.10
CA LEU A 67 -9.18 4.12 2.97
C LEU A 67 -10.60 4.18 3.54
N ASN A 68 -11.18 5.38 3.64
CA ASN A 68 -12.55 5.58 4.08
C ASN A 68 -13.55 5.35 2.95
N ASP A 69 -13.15 5.66 1.72
CA ASP A 69 -13.95 5.41 0.50
C ASP A 69 -13.81 3.96 -0.01
N TYR A 70 -12.91 3.17 0.59
CA TYR A 70 -12.76 1.75 0.27
C TYR A 70 -14.06 0.97 0.58
N ALA A 71 -14.78 0.62 -0.47
CA ALA A 71 -15.88 -0.34 -0.43
C ALA A 71 -15.37 -1.69 -0.97
N PRO A 72 -15.30 -2.76 -0.14
CA PRO A 72 -14.93 -4.07 -0.64
C PRO A 72 -16.02 -4.58 -1.59
N ASN A 73 -15.72 -4.69 -2.88
CA ASN A 73 -16.48 -5.57 -3.75
C ASN A 73 -16.14 -7.01 -3.34
N GLU A 74 -17.14 -7.79 -2.92
CA GLU A 74 -16.96 -9.18 -2.43
C GLU A 74 -16.40 -10.15 -3.50
N SER A 75 -16.07 -9.67 -4.70
CA SER A 75 -15.83 -10.45 -5.90
C SER A 75 -14.40 -10.43 -6.43
N GLU A 76 -13.47 -9.64 -5.89
CA GLU A 76 -12.08 -9.64 -6.39
C GLU A 76 -11.25 -10.73 -5.68
N PRO A 77 -10.81 -11.79 -6.40
CA PRO A 77 -9.82 -12.72 -5.88
C PRO A 77 -8.43 -12.08 -5.99
N PHE A 78 -7.59 -12.34 -4.99
CA PHE A 78 -6.18 -11.95 -4.95
C PHE A 78 -5.29 -12.94 -5.68
#